data_AF-A0A2K9BTB0-F1
#
_entry.id   AF-A0A2K9BTB0-F1
#
_cell.length_a   1.000
_cell.length_b   1.000
_cell.length_c   1.000
_cell.angle_alpha   90.00
_cell.angle_beta   90.00
_cell.angle_gamma   90.00
#
_symmetry.space_group_name_H-M   'P 1'
#
loop_
_entity.id
_entity.type
_entity.pdbx_description
1 polymer ?
#
loop_
_entity_poly.entity_id
_entity_poly.type
_entity_poly.pdbx_seq_one_letter_code
_entity_poly.pdbx_strand_id
1 'polypeptide(L)'
;MTKQVINLGTAPAGAGGDDRRSAWIKARANFTELYNWLANLSQTDDQATALPAALPVAKGGTGRGTLALLLADLLGAGAYGRANALGTVSQASGVPTGALMEFGSNANGQYYRFANGLQVCINQPSTTLALGANDIKNMTINFAAAFSSRTFFAHVQGSPNASADWYGCIYVANASALSITPVFRNGPNAQSIVEITAVAVGRWYQ
;
A
#
# COMPACT_ATOMS: atom_id res chain seq x y z
N MET A 1 28.42 -25.79 -21.06
CA MET A 1 29.50 -26.78 -21.24
C MET A 1 30.49 -26.61 -20.10
N THR A 2 31.40 -27.56 -19.88
CA THR A 2 32.49 -27.31 -18.93
C THR A 2 33.47 -26.34 -19.56
N LYS A 3 33.92 -25.34 -18.79
CA LYS A 3 34.98 -24.41 -19.22
C LYS A 3 36.13 -25.19 -19.86
N GLN A 4 36.47 -24.84 -21.09
CA GLN A 4 37.62 -25.40 -21.77
C GLN A 4 38.90 -24.72 -21.27
N VAL A 5 39.88 -25.50 -20.84
CA VAL A 5 41.17 -25.02 -20.36
C VAL A 5 42.24 -25.30 -21.41
N ILE A 6 42.97 -24.25 -21.80
CA ILE A 6 44.12 -24.37 -22.69
C ILE A 6 45.27 -24.98 -21.90
N ASN A 7 45.82 -26.10 -22.40
CA ASN A 7 46.99 -26.74 -21.84
C ASN A 7 48.24 -26.11 -22.46
N LEU A 8 49.05 -25.45 -21.64
CA LEU A 8 50.29 -24.79 -22.09
C LEU A 8 51.47 -25.77 -22.21
N GLY A 9 51.33 -27.01 -21.74
CA GLY A 9 52.40 -27.99 -21.69
C GLY A 9 53.48 -27.65 -20.66
N THR A 10 54.62 -28.33 -20.77
CA THR A 10 55.74 -28.18 -19.83
C THR A 10 56.64 -27.00 -20.25
N ALA A 11 56.81 -26.03 -19.36
CA ALA A 11 57.73 -24.91 -19.60
C ALA A 11 59.20 -25.41 -19.73
N PRO A 12 60.07 -24.73 -20.51
CA PRO A 12 59.81 -23.52 -21.30
C PRO A 12 59.31 -23.80 -22.73
N ALA A 13 59.41 -25.05 -23.20
CA ALA A 13 59.14 -25.42 -24.59
C ALA A 13 57.66 -25.66 -24.92
N GLY A 14 56.80 -25.80 -23.90
CA GLY A 14 55.38 -26.13 -24.06
C GLY A 14 55.11 -27.56 -24.51
N ALA A 15 56.09 -28.47 -24.33
CA ALA A 15 55.96 -29.86 -24.75
C ALA A 15 54.78 -30.55 -24.04
N GLY A 16 53.96 -31.27 -24.81
CA GLY A 16 52.72 -31.90 -24.33
C GLY A 16 51.54 -30.94 -24.16
N GLY A 17 51.65 -29.69 -24.63
CA GLY A 17 50.58 -28.70 -24.65
C GLY A 17 49.64 -28.84 -25.86
N ASP A 18 48.58 -28.03 -25.85
CA ASP A 18 47.70 -27.84 -27.00
C ASP A 18 48.46 -27.19 -28.16
N ASP A 19 48.14 -27.60 -29.40
CA ASP A 19 48.58 -26.86 -30.57
C ASP A 19 47.78 -25.55 -30.71
N ARG A 20 48.23 -24.66 -31.62
CA ARG A 20 47.56 -23.37 -31.84
C ARG A 20 46.09 -23.52 -32.23
N ARG A 21 45.75 -24.59 -32.97
CA ARG A 21 44.40 -24.85 -33.46
C ARG A 21 43.51 -25.37 -32.35
N SER A 22 43.95 -26.35 -31.56
CA SER A 22 43.20 -26.90 -30.44
C SER A 22 43.01 -25.86 -29.34
N ALA A 23 44.03 -25.02 -29.07
CA ALA A 23 43.91 -23.89 -28.16
C ALA A 23 42.86 -22.87 -28.64
N TRP A 24 42.83 -22.54 -29.94
CA TRP A 24 41.85 -21.61 -30.49
C TRP A 24 40.42 -22.17 -30.52
N ILE A 25 40.26 -23.46 -30.80
CA ILE A 25 38.97 -24.15 -30.72
C ILE A 25 38.41 -24.07 -29.29
N LYS A 26 39.26 -24.29 -28.27
CA LYS A 26 38.89 -24.14 -26.85
C LYS A 26 38.50 -22.70 -26.49
N ALA A 27 39.26 -21.72 -26.98
CA ALA A 27 38.96 -20.31 -26.75
C ALA A 27 37.61 -19.90 -27.35
N ARG A 28 37.39 -20.23 -28.63
CA ARG A 28 36.12 -19.97 -29.32
C ARG A 28 34.94 -20.63 -28.60
N ALA A 29 35.07 -21.89 -28.22
CA ALA A 29 34.00 -22.61 -27.51
C ALA A 29 33.58 -21.91 -26.21
N ASN A 30 34.53 -21.37 -25.44
CA ASN A 30 34.23 -20.60 -24.23
C ASN A 30 33.47 -19.30 -24.54
N PHE A 31 33.81 -18.59 -25.62
CA PHE A 31 33.11 -17.37 -26.03
C PHE A 31 31.71 -17.67 -26.58
N THR A 32 31.58 -18.68 -27.45
CA THR A 32 30.30 -19.17 -27.96
C THR A 32 29.36 -19.52 -26.80
N GLU A 33 29.86 -20.20 -25.77
CA GLU A 33 29.08 -20.52 -24.57
C GLU A 33 28.55 -19.25 -23.86
N LEU A 34 29.41 -18.25 -23.65
CA LEU A 34 29.02 -17.01 -22.98
C LEU A 34 27.97 -16.21 -23.79
N TYR A 35 28.18 -16.09 -25.10
CA TYR A 35 27.25 -15.37 -25.99
C TYR A 35 25.88 -16.05 -26.03
N ASN A 36 25.85 -17.37 -26.19
CA ASN A 36 24.60 -18.13 -26.20
C ASN A 36 23.89 -18.08 -24.82
N TRP A 37 24.64 -18.14 -23.71
CA TRP A 37 24.06 -18.03 -22.37
C TRP A 37 23.43 -16.65 -22.12
N LEU A 38 24.08 -15.57 -22.54
CA LEU A 38 23.57 -14.20 -22.43
C LEU A 38 22.36 -13.97 -23.34
N ALA A 39 22.37 -14.53 -24.55
CA ALA A 39 21.28 -14.41 -25.53
C ALA A 39 20.10 -15.39 -25.28
N ASN A 40 20.20 -16.26 -24.26
CA ASN A 40 19.22 -17.31 -23.98
C ASN A 40 19.00 -18.28 -25.17
N LEU A 41 20.07 -18.61 -25.89
CA LEU A 41 20.08 -19.53 -27.02
C LEU A 41 20.74 -20.87 -26.64
N SER A 42 20.47 -21.89 -27.44
CA SER A 42 21.12 -23.20 -27.28
C SER A 42 22.64 -23.09 -27.44
N GLN A 43 23.41 -23.92 -26.74
CA GLN A 43 24.88 -23.94 -26.76
C GLN A 43 25.43 -24.64 -28.01
N THR A 44 25.05 -24.17 -29.19
CA THR A 44 25.61 -24.61 -30.48
C THR A 44 26.50 -23.52 -31.08
N ASP A 45 27.37 -23.89 -32.02
CA ASP A 45 28.35 -22.94 -32.59
C ASP A 45 27.64 -21.76 -33.28
N ASP A 46 28.16 -20.55 -33.06
CA ASP A 46 27.81 -19.29 -33.73
C ASP A 46 26.31 -18.89 -33.78
N GLN A 47 25.49 -19.29 -32.81
CA GLN A 47 24.06 -18.89 -32.78
C GLN A 47 23.87 -17.42 -32.40
N ALA A 48 24.50 -16.98 -31.30
CA ALA A 48 24.48 -15.59 -30.88
C ALA A 48 25.60 -14.81 -31.58
N THR A 49 25.25 -13.93 -32.52
CA THR A 49 26.19 -13.10 -33.27
C THR A 49 26.47 -11.74 -32.62
N ALA A 50 25.70 -11.38 -31.59
CA ALA A 50 25.85 -10.15 -30.82
C ALA A 50 25.45 -10.37 -29.35
N LEU A 51 25.98 -9.52 -28.47
CA LEU A 51 25.51 -9.43 -27.09
C LEU A 51 24.12 -8.77 -27.06
N PRO A 52 23.24 -9.17 -26.13
CA PRO A 52 21.97 -8.48 -25.96
C PRO A 52 22.20 -7.02 -25.55
N ALA A 53 21.35 -6.11 -26.02
CA ALA A 53 21.46 -4.67 -25.72
C ALA A 53 21.35 -4.35 -24.21
N ALA A 54 20.73 -5.24 -23.43
CA ALA A 54 20.70 -5.21 -21.98
C ALA A 54 20.81 -6.63 -21.41
N LEU A 55 21.37 -6.76 -20.20
CA LEU A 55 21.40 -8.04 -19.50
C LEU A 55 19.97 -8.50 -19.17
N PRO A 56 19.55 -9.71 -19.57
CA PRO A 56 18.24 -10.22 -19.19
C PRO A 56 18.13 -10.35 -17.67
N VAL A 57 16.95 -10.08 -17.10
CA VAL A 57 16.67 -10.20 -15.66
C VAL A 57 17.09 -11.58 -15.12
N ALA A 58 16.82 -12.63 -15.90
CA ALA A 58 17.19 -14.00 -15.56
C ALA A 58 18.70 -14.23 -15.38
N LYS A 59 19.53 -13.32 -15.89
CA LYS A 59 20.99 -13.35 -15.84
C LYS A 59 21.57 -12.23 -14.95
N GLY A 60 20.72 -11.41 -14.34
CA GLY A 60 21.07 -10.18 -13.61
C GLY A 60 21.64 -10.38 -12.21
N GLY A 61 22.21 -11.55 -11.89
CA GLY A 61 22.93 -11.79 -10.63
C GLY A 61 22.08 -11.89 -9.34
N THR A 62 20.81 -11.50 -9.37
CA THR A 62 19.91 -11.56 -8.20
C THR A 62 19.30 -12.94 -7.94
N GLY A 63 19.61 -13.93 -8.79
CA GLY A 63 19.03 -15.27 -8.71
C GLY A 63 17.53 -15.34 -9.08
N ARG A 64 16.93 -14.23 -9.55
CA ARG A 64 15.51 -14.19 -9.95
C ARG A 64 15.36 -14.21 -11.47
N GLY A 65 14.85 -15.34 -11.96
CA GLY A 65 14.62 -15.62 -13.38
C GLY A 65 13.53 -14.79 -14.05
N THR A 66 12.62 -14.19 -13.27
CA THR A 66 11.40 -13.56 -13.77
C THR A 66 11.05 -12.31 -12.96
N LEU A 67 10.31 -11.39 -13.58
CA LEU A 67 9.77 -10.21 -12.89
C LEU A 67 8.83 -10.59 -11.73
N ALA A 68 8.12 -11.72 -11.83
CA ALA A 68 7.22 -12.19 -10.77
C ALA A 68 7.98 -12.56 -9.49
N LEU A 69 9.13 -13.23 -9.62
CA LEU A 69 9.97 -13.57 -8.48
C LEU A 69 10.61 -12.33 -7.84
N LEU A 70 11.07 -11.39 -8.67
CA LEU A 70 11.58 -10.10 -8.18
C LEU A 70 10.49 -9.34 -7.40
N LEU A 71 9.27 -9.29 -7.94
CA LEU A 71 8.16 -8.61 -7.28
C LEU A 71 7.79 -9.30 -5.96
N ALA A 72 7.80 -10.62 -5.90
CA ALA A 72 7.54 -11.37 -4.67
C ALA A 72 8.58 -11.06 -3.58
N ASP A 73 9.86 -11.01 -3.92
CA ASP A 73 10.92 -10.65 -2.97
C ASP A 73 10.77 -9.22 -2.47
N LEU A 74 10.52 -8.27 -3.37
CA LEU A 74 10.34 -6.86 -3.02
C LEU A 74 9.14 -6.69 -2.09
N LEU A 75 8.01 -7.32 -2.40
CA LEU A 75 6.83 -7.32 -1.54
C LEU A 75 7.12 -7.98 -0.19
N GLY A 76 7.88 -9.09 -0.16
CA GLY A 76 8.34 -9.75 1.06
C GLY A 76 9.31 -8.90 1.89
N ALA A 77 10.06 -8.00 1.25
CA ALA A 77 10.93 -7.02 1.89
C ALA A 77 10.19 -5.73 2.33
N GLY A 78 8.87 -5.65 2.12
CA GLY A 78 8.05 -4.51 2.55
C GLY A 78 7.78 -3.46 1.47
N ALA A 79 8.07 -3.75 0.19
CA ALA A 79 7.64 -2.88 -0.89
C ALA A 79 6.10 -2.80 -0.97
N TYR A 80 5.59 -1.65 -1.38
CA TYR A 80 4.17 -1.47 -1.61
C TYR A 80 3.79 -1.74 -3.05
N GLY A 81 2.67 -2.43 -3.24
CA GLY A 81 2.07 -2.70 -4.53
C GLY A 81 0.57 -2.97 -4.41
N ARG A 82 -0.09 -3.25 -5.53
CA ARG A 82 -1.55 -3.50 -5.58
C ARG A 82 -2.06 -4.55 -4.57
N ALA A 83 -1.22 -5.50 -4.19
CA ALA A 83 -1.58 -6.61 -3.30
C ALA A 83 -1.60 -6.22 -1.80
N ASN A 84 -0.94 -5.13 -1.41
CA ASN A 84 -0.83 -4.72 -0.01
C ASN A 84 -1.10 -3.21 0.20
N ALA A 85 -1.49 -2.48 -0.84
CA ALA A 85 -1.84 -1.06 -0.72
C ALA A 85 -3.07 -0.85 0.19
N LEU A 86 -4.07 -1.73 0.05
CA LEU A 86 -5.29 -1.75 0.87
C LEU A 86 -5.30 -3.00 1.76
N GLY A 87 -5.44 -2.82 3.07
CA GLY A 87 -5.43 -3.90 4.07
C GLY A 87 -5.37 -3.32 5.48
N THR A 88 -5.07 -4.14 6.49
CA THR A 88 -4.89 -3.64 7.86
C THR A 88 -3.69 -2.70 7.94
N VAL A 89 -3.93 -1.48 8.43
CA VAL A 89 -2.89 -0.48 8.65
C VAL A 89 -2.31 -0.70 10.05
N SER A 90 -0.98 -0.77 10.14
CA SER A 90 -0.24 -0.84 11.40
C SER A 90 1.02 0.01 11.30
N GLN A 91 1.52 0.45 12.45
CA GLN A 91 2.66 1.34 12.55
C GLN A 91 3.46 1.03 13.81
N ALA A 92 4.78 1.14 13.70
CA ALA A 92 5.68 1.11 14.84
C ALA A 92 6.65 2.31 14.79
N SER A 93 6.61 3.18 15.81
CA SER A 93 7.53 4.33 15.98
C SER A 93 7.67 5.23 14.74
N GLY A 94 6.57 5.53 14.06
CA GLY A 94 6.56 6.36 12.85
C GLY A 94 6.67 5.57 11.54
N VAL A 95 6.97 4.27 11.60
CA VAL A 95 7.21 3.43 10.42
C VAL A 95 5.99 2.56 10.10
N PRO A 96 5.37 2.69 8.91
CA PRO A 96 4.32 1.78 8.47
C PRO A 96 4.81 0.33 8.45
N THR A 97 4.10 -0.55 9.15
CA THR A 97 4.38 -2.00 9.20
C THR A 97 3.29 -2.82 8.51
N GLY A 98 2.19 -2.17 8.10
CA GLY A 98 1.06 -2.79 7.41
C GLY A 98 0.76 -2.11 6.07
N ALA A 99 -0.49 -2.17 5.64
CA ALA A 99 -0.96 -1.55 4.41
C ALA A 99 -0.87 -0.01 4.44
N LEU A 100 -0.99 0.64 3.28
CA LEU A 100 -1.02 2.11 3.17
C LEU A 100 -2.34 2.70 3.65
N MET A 101 -3.43 2.01 3.35
CA MET A 101 -4.79 2.40 3.71
C MET A 101 -5.60 1.19 4.15
N GLU A 102 -6.54 1.45 5.05
CA GLU A 102 -7.51 0.49 5.56
C GLU A 102 -8.90 1.12 5.46
N PHE A 103 -9.86 0.30 5.08
CA PHE A 103 -11.27 0.64 5.14
C PHE A 103 -11.99 -0.38 6.01
N GLY A 104 -12.83 0.09 6.91
CA GLY A 104 -13.71 -0.79 7.68
C GLY A 104 -15.06 -0.13 7.94
N SER A 105 -16.06 -0.97 8.16
CA SER A 105 -17.42 -0.55 8.49
C SER A 105 -18.01 -1.43 9.59
N ASN A 106 -18.83 -0.83 10.44
CA ASN A 106 -19.64 -1.52 11.45
C ASN A 106 -20.94 -0.74 11.71
N ALA A 107 -21.69 -1.11 12.74
CA ALA A 107 -22.95 -0.44 13.07
C ALA A 107 -22.81 1.07 13.40
N ASN A 108 -21.61 1.55 13.71
CA ASN A 108 -21.31 2.95 14.00
C ASN A 108 -20.73 3.70 12.79
N GLY A 109 -20.94 3.18 11.57
CA GLY A 109 -20.53 3.81 10.33
C GLY A 109 -19.27 3.21 9.72
N GLN A 110 -18.48 4.06 9.07
CA GLN A 110 -17.32 3.68 8.28
C GLN A 110 -16.08 4.44 8.76
N TYR A 111 -14.91 3.86 8.53
CA TYR A 111 -13.65 4.56 8.74
C TYR A 111 -12.64 4.27 7.63
N TYR A 112 -11.78 5.25 7.41
CA TYR A 112 -10.58 5.18 6.59
C TYR A 112 -9.39 5.44 7.49
N ARG A 113 -8.43 4.53 7.52
CA ARG A 113 -7.19 4.67 8.27
C ARG A 113 -6.03 4.68 7.29
N PHE A 114 -5.05 5.55 7.53
CA PHE A 114 -3.89 5.73 6.67
C PHE A 114 -2.60 5.50 7.44
N ALA A 115 -1.59 4.96 6.77
CA ALA A 115 -0.28 4.63 7.35
C ALA A 115 0.44 5.82 7.99
N ASN A 116 0.16 7.05 7.56
CA ASN A 116 0.71 8.28 8.14
C ASN A 116 0.09 8.68 9.49
N GLY A 117 -0.86 7.89 10.01
CA GLY A 117 -1.56 8.16 11.27
C GLY A 117 -2.91 8.86 11.11
N LEU A 118 -3.32 9.28 9.89
CA LEU A 118 -4.63 9.90 9.64
C LEU A 118 -5.75 8.87 9.77
N GLN A 119 -6.85 9.27 10.40
CA GLN A 119 -8.10 8.53 10.41
C GLN A 119 -9.26 9.47 10.08
N VAL A 120 -10.16 8.99 9.22
CA VAL A 120 -11.44 9.64 8.90
C VAL A 120 -12.55 8.68 9.29
N CYS A 121 -13.50 9.14 10.08
CA CYS A 121 -14.69 8.38 10.43
C CYS A 121 -15.93 9.10 9.89
N ILE A 122 -16.86 8.34 9.30
CA ILE A 122 -18.13 8.84 8.79
C ILE A 122 -19.24 8.00 9.42
N ASN A 123 -20.23 8.65 10.03
CA ASN A 123 -21.42 7.97 10.53
C ASN A 123 -22.67 8.69 10.04
N GLN A 124 -23.66 7.91 9.60
CA GLN A 124 -25.00 8.35 9.22
C GLN A 124 -25.99 7.62 10.12
N PRO A 125 -26.15 8.03 11.39
CA PRO A 125 -27.06 7.35 12.30
C PRO A 125 -28.48 7.37 11.73
N SER A 126 -29.14 6.20 11.69
CA SER A 126 -30.54 6.07 11.26
C SER A 126 -31.55 6.69 12.24
N THR A 127 -31.09 7.50 13.18
CA THR A 127 -31.90 8.09 14.25
C THR A 127 -32.45 9.44 13.80
N THR A 128 -33.77 9.54 13.79
CA THR A 128 -34.47 10.81 13.71
C THR A 128 -34.42 11.50 15.08
N LEU A 129 -33.98 12.76 15.12
CA LEU A 129 -33.96 13.54 16.36
C LEU A 129 -35.18 14.46 16.41
N ALA A 130 -36.17 14.10 17.22
CA ALA A 130 -37.31 14.97 17.49
C ALA A 130 -36.92 16.09 18.48
N LEU A 131 -37.25 17.34 18.12
CA LEU A 131 -37.11 18.54 18.95
C LEU A 131 -38.43 19.28 19.07
N GLY A 132 -38.71 19.78 20.27
CA GLY A 132 -39.84 20.67 20.51
C GLY A 132 -39.66 22.06 19.87
N ALA A 133 -40.69 22.89 19.97
CA ALA A 133 -40.59 24.31 19.62
C ALA A 133 -39.56 25.01 20.51
N ASN A 134 -38.62 25.74 19.91
CA ASN A 134 -37.51 26.45 20.57
C ASN A 134 -36.58 25.55 21.42
N ASP A 135 -36.59 24.25 21.17
CA ASP A 135 -35.85 23.25 21.95
C ASP A 135 -34.35 23.21 21.56
N ILE A 136 -33.53 22.77 22.51
CA ILE A 136 -32.11 22.49 22.34
C ILE A 136 -31.84 21.08 22.86
N LYS A 137 -31.35 20.20 21.99
CA LYS A 137 -31.16 18.79 22.32
C LYS A 137 -29.79 18.30 21.89
N ASN A 138 -29.20 17.45 22.72
CA ASN A 138 -27.97 16.75 22.41
C ASN A 138 -28.25 15.30 22.00
N MET A 139 -27.34 14.72 21.24
CA MET A 139 -27.32 13.29 20.95
C MET A 139 -25.88 12.78 20.97
N THR A 140 -25.70 11.47 21.07
CA THR A 140 -24.38 10.84 20.94
C THR A 140 -24.26 10.18 19.58
N ILE A 141 -23.16 10.47 18.87
CA ILE A 141 -22.79 9.76 17.65
C ILE A 141 -21.48 9.02 17.93
N ASN A 142 -21.51 7.70 17.80
CA ASN A 142 -20.33 6.85 17.90
C ASN A 142 -19.65 6.73 16.54
N PHE A 143 -18.35 6.43 16.51
CA PHE A 143 -17.59 6.15 15.31
C PHE A 143 -17.13 4.71 15.24
N ALA A 144 -16.94 4.21 14.02
CA ALA A 144 -16.55 2.84 13.77
C ALA A 144 -15.14 2.49 14.28
N ALA A 145 -14.27 3.48 14.46
CA ALA A 145 -12.91 3.30 14.98
C ALA A 145 -12.51 4.43 15.92
N ALA A 146 -11.70 4.10 16.93
CA ALA A 146 -11.22 5.06 17.92
C ALA A 146 -10.09 5.94 17.35
N PHE A 147 -10.09 7.22 17.70
CA PHE A 147 -8.94 8.10 17.56
C PHE A 147 -7.93 7.85 18.70
N SER A 148 -6.69 8.27 18.52
CA SER A 148 -5.61 8.23 19.52
C SER A 148 -5.88 9.11 20.74
N SER A 149 -6.71 10.15 20.58
CA SER A 149 -7.06 11.11 21.63
C SER A 149 -8.41 11.77 21.32
N ARG A 150 -8.87 12.65 22.22
CA ARG A 150 -10.04 13.52 21.99
C ARG A 150 -9.74 14.73 21.11
N THR A 151 -8.52 14.87 20.61
CA THR A 151 -8.09 15.97 19.74
C THR A 151 -8.28 15.58 18.27
N PHE A 152 -9.49 15.77 17.78
CA PHE A 152 -9.85 15.57 16.37
C PHE A 152 -10.86 16.63 15.93
N PHE A 153 -10.94 16.88 14.64
CA PHE A 153 -11.97 17.73 14.05
C PHE A 153 -13.23 16.91 13.81
N ALA A 154 -14.41 17.48 14.11
CA ALA A 154 -15.68 16.86 13.79
C ALA A 154 -16.67 17.88 13.25
N HIS A 155 -17.46 17.46 12.27
CA HIS A 155 -18.56 18.23 11.71
C HIS A 155 -19.81 17.34 11.64
N VAL A 156 -20.96 17.94 11.97
CA VAL A 156 -22.25 17.26 11.93
C VAL A 156 -23.23 18.14 11.18
N GLN A 157 -23.98 17.52 10.29
CA GLN A 157 -25.13 18.12 9.61
C GLN A 157 -26.36 17.25 9.80
N GLY A 158 -27.52 17.83 9.58
CA GLY A 158 -28.80 17.17 9.41
C GLY A 158 -29.75 18.11 8.68
N SER A 159 -30.94 17.63 8.34
CA SER A 159 -31.97 18.41 7.67
C SER A 159 -33.22 18.50 8.56
N PRO A 160 -33.84 19.69 8.75
CA PRO A 160 -35.15 19.77 9.38
C PRO A 160 -36.22 19.31 8.40
N ASN A 161 -37.24 18.59 8.87
CA ASN A 161 -38.27 18.04 7.99
C ASN A 161 -39.45 18.99 7.69
N ALA A 162 -39.50 20.19 8.29
CA ALA A 162 -40.59 21.14 8.09
C ALA A 162 -40.12 22.59 7.82
N SER A 163 -39.19 23.13 8.61
CA SER A 163 -38.69 24.51 8.46
C SER A 163 -37.20 24.62 8.79
N ALA A 164 -36.46 25.40 7.99
CA ALA A 164 -35.05 25.70 8.25
C ALA A 164 -34.82 26.94 9.14
N ASP A 165 -35.89 27.57 9.62
CA ASP A 165 -35.80 28.77 10.44
C ASP A 165 -35.20 28.48 11.84
N TRP A 166 -34.13 29.19 12.22
CA TRP A 166 -33.38 29.01 13.47
C TRP A 166 -32.92 27.56 13.77
N TYR A 167 -32.67 26.79 12.72
CA TYR A 167 -32.31 25.38 12.78
C TYR A 167 -30.79 25.15 12.66
N GLY A 168 -30.27 24.11 13.33
CA GLY A 168 -28.98 23.51 12.98
C GLY A 168 -28.20 22.93 14.15
N CYS A 169 -27.05 22.33 13.84
CA CYS A 169 -26.06 21.98 14.85
C CYS A 169 -25.29 23.24 15.26
N ILE A 170 -25.37 23.61 16.52
CA ILE A 170 -24.76 24.85 17.05
C ILE A 170 -23.41 24.59 17.74
N TYR A 171 -23.15 23.34 18.13
CA TYR A 171 -21.94 22.95 18.82
C TYR A 171 -21.70 21.44 18.69
N VAL A 172 -20.44 21.03 18.57
CA VAL A 172 -20.02 19.62 18.56
C VAL A 172 -18.92 19.42 19.59
N ALA A 173 -19.18 18.59 20.60
CA ALA A 173 -18.18 18.21 21.60
C ALA A 173 -17.54 16.86 21.25
N ASN A 174 -16.21 16.76 21.37
CA ASN A 174 -15.52 15.47 21.36
C ASN A 174 -15.69 14.78 22.71
N ALA A 175 -16.68 13.88 22.82
CA ALA A 175 -17.04 13.23 24.07
C ALA A 175 -16.01 12.16 24.49
N SER A 176 -15.51 11.38 23.52
CA SER A 176 -14.45 10.39 23.72
C SER A 176 -13.61 10.24 22.46
N ALA A 177 -12.62 9.34 22.48
CA ALA A 177 -11.91 8.92 21.28
C ALA A 177 -12.80 8.20 20.25
N LEU A 178 -14.00 7.77 20.64
CA LEU A 178 -14.94 6.99 19.81
C LEU A 178 -16.25 7.72 19.53
N SER A 179 -16.46 8.92 20.07
CA SER A 179 -17.77 9.56 20.00
C SER A 179 -17.74 11.07 20.12
N ILE A 180 -18.77 11.69 19.54
CA ILE A 180 -19.07 13.11 19.66
C ILE A 180 -20.48 13.32 20.23
N THR A 181 -20.70 14.51 20.78
CA THR A 181 -22.00 14.98 21.25
C THR A 181 -22.36 16.28 20.52
N PRO A 182 -23.00 16.21 19.35
CA PRO A 182 -23.59 17.40 18.72
C PRO A 182 -24.79 17.92 19.52
N VAL A 183 -24.93 19.24 19.54
CA VAL A 183 -26.06 19.97 20.09
C VAL A 183 -26.81 20.62 18.93
N PHE A 184 -28.09 20.27 18.81
CA PHE A 184 -28.99 20.82 17.82
C PHE A 184 -29.94 21.82 18.46
N ARG A 185 -30.24 22.89 17.73
CA ARG A 185 -31.26 23.87 18.07
C ARG A 185 -32.39 23.79 17.05
N ASN A 186 -33.61 23.99 17.53
CA ASN A 186 -34.78 24.14 16.71
C ASN A 186 -35.43 25.53 16.86
N GLY A 187 -36.12 25.96 15.80
CA GLY A 187 -36.95 27.15 15.77
C GLY A 187 -38.33 26.97 16.43
N PRO A 188 -39.26 27.91 16.20
CA PRO A 188 -40.54 27.97 16.92
C PRO A 188 -41.53 26.84 16.56
N ASN A 189 -41.28 26.08 15.49
CA ASN A 189 -42.13 24.96 15.08
C ASN A 189 -41.48 23.64 15.54
N ALA A 190 -42.20 22.83 16.31
CA ALA A 190 -41.73 21.48 16.67
C ALA A 190 -41.56 20.61 15.41
N GLN A 191 -40.43 19.92 15.31
CA GLN A 191 -40.08 19.15 14.12
C GLN A 191 -39.00 18.10 14.41
N SER A 192 -38.67 17.32 13.38
CA SER A 192 -37.63 16.32 13.44
C SER A 192 -36.43 16.69 12.57
N ILE A 193 -35.24 16.39 13.06
CA ILE A 193 -34.01 16.41 12.29
C ILE A 193 -33.76 15.02 11.72
N VAL A 194 -33.60 14.95 10.41
CA VAL A 194 -33.34 13.75 9.62
C VAL A 194 -31.99 13.85 8.91
N GLU A 195 -31.57 12.78 8.24
CA GLU A 195 -30.35 12.74 7.40
C GLU A 195 -29.07 13.15 8.14
N ILE A 196 -29.04 12.88 9.46
CA ILE A 196 -27.93 13.27 10.31
C ILE A 196 -26.68 12.54 9.81
N THR A 197 -25.65 13.32 9.46
CA THR A 197 -24.36 12.82 8.99
C THR A 197 -23.25 13.49 9.78
N ALA A 198 -22.34 12.70 10.30
CA ALA A 198 -21.15 13.15 11.00
C ALA A 198 -19.90 12.71 10.25
N VAL A 199 -18.93 13.62 10.14
CA VAL A 199 -17.56 13.30 9.73
C VAL A 199 -16.61 13.74 10.83
N ALA A 200 -15.68 12.87 11.19
CA ALA A 200 -14.58 13.20 12.09
C ALA A 200 -13.24 12.87 11.44
N VAL A 201 -12.26 13.76 11.62
CA VAL A 201 -10.92 13.66 11.05
C VAL A 201 -9.91 13.89 12.17
N GLY A 202 -9.02 12.93 12.37
CA GLY A 202 -8.05 12.96 13.47
C GLY A 202 -6.93 11.96 13.27
N ARG A 203 -6.22 11.64 14.35
CA ARG A 203 -5.13 10.65 14.33
C ARG A 203 -5.54 9.36 15.01
N TRP A 204 -5.21 8.21 14.44
CA TRP A 204 -5.33 6.91 15.14
C TRP A 204 -4.02 6.51 15.84
N TYR A 205 -2.90 7.12 15.46
CA TYR A 205 -1.58 6.93 16.04
C TYR A 205 -0.86 8.28 16.21
N GLN A 206 -0.17 8.45 17.33
CA GLN A 206 0.69 9.61 17.65
C GLN A 206 2.04 9.12 18.15
#